data_AF-A0A847T122-F1
#
_entry.id   AF-A0A847T122-F1
#
_cell.length_a   1.000
_cell.length_b   1.000
_cell.length_c   1.000
_cell.angle_alpha   90.00
_cell.angle_beta   90.00
_cell.angle_gamma   90.00
#
_symmetry.space_group_name_H-M   'P 1'
#
loop_
_entity.id
_entity.type
_entity.pdbx_description
1 polymer ?
#
loop_
_entity_poly.entity_id
_entity_poly.type
_entity_poly.pdbx_seq_one_letter_code
_entity_poly.pdbx_strand_id
1 'polypeptide(L)' 'MNRIKWKEREGLKDVVITYLHRGAPGDLSAVKGEDIVELERSFFVTADSKIPYHRIRAIEHRGILVYVDRPPAQ' A
#
# COMPACT_ATOMS: atom_id res chain seq x y z
N MET A 1 4.59 -18.72 11.46
CA MET A 1 3.86 -17.80 10.57
C MET A 1 4.17 -16.37 11.00
N ASN A 2 5.01 -15.65 10.24
CA ASN A 2 5.59 -14.35 10.61
C ASN A 2 4.53 -13.24 10.67
N ARG A 3 3.92 -13.02 11.84
CA ARG A 3 2.93 -11.97 12.08
C ARG A 3 3.51 -10.66 12.62
N ILE A 4 4.83 -10.56 12.80
CA ILE A 4 5.41 -9.55 13.71
C ILE A 4 6.20 -8.43 13.02
N LYS A 5 6.63 -8.56 11.75
CA LYS A 5 7.53 -7.53 11.18
C LYS A 5 6.89 -6.21 10.75
N TRP A 6 5.56 -6.12 10.63
CA TRP A 6 4.87 -4.94 10.10
C TRP A 6 4.05 -4.15 11.13
N LYS A 7 3.95 -4.67 12.38
CA LYS A 7 3.21 -3.98 13.46
C LYS A 7 4.02 -2.89 14.15
N GLU A 8 5.35 -2.93 14.03
CA GLU A 8 6.18 -1.82 14.44
C GLU A 8 6.01 -0.72 13.40
N ARG A 9 5.51 0.45 13.81
CA ARG A 9 5.32 1.62 12.93
C ARG A 9 6.58 1.97 12.11
N GLU A 10 7.75 1.53 12.55
CA GLU A 10 9.01 1.64 11.82
C GLU A 10 9.04 0.86 10.49
N GLY A 11 8.33 -0.27 10.38
CA GLY A 11 8.30 -1.09 9.17
C GLY A 11 7.46 -0.50 8.03
N LEU A 12 6.61 0.48 8.32
CA LEU A 12 5.78 1.21 7.34
C LEU A 12 6.28 2.64 7.11
N LYS A 13 7.32 3.06 7.82
CA LYS A 13 7.96 4.35 7.59
C LYS A 13 8.57 4.38 6.18
N ASP A 14 8.44 5.51 5.51
CA ASP A 14 8.92 5.71 4.14
C ASP A 14 8.32 4.71 3.11
N VAL A 15 7.21 4.06 3.44
CA VAL A 15 6.48 3.19 2.50
C VAL A 15 5.41 4.01 1.78
N VAL A 16 5.28 3.80 0.47
CA VAL A 16 4.19 4.35 -0.35
C VAL A 16 3.50 3.19 -1.06
N ILE A 17 2.18 3.11 -0.91
CA ILE A 17 1.36 2.06 -1.50
C ILE A 17 0.45 2.71 -2.54
N THR A 18 0.65 2.36 -3.80
CA THR A 18 -0.16 2.83 -4.92
C THR A 18 -1.21 1.78 -5.24
N TYR A 19 -2.47 2.20 -5.36
CA TYR A 19 -3.61 1.31 -5.56
C TYR A 19 -4.63 1.89 -6.54
N LEU A 20 -5.40 1.00 -7.16
CA LEU A 20 -6.47 1.39 -8.07
C LEU A 20 -7.61 2.06 -7.29
N HIS A 21 -7.97 3.30 -7.63
CA HIS A 21 -9.10 4.04 -7.05
C HIS A 21 -10.10 4.44 -8.14
N ARG A 22 -11.23 3.72 -8.20
CA ARG A 22 -12.29 4.01 -9.18
C ARG A 22 -12.89 5.40 -8.90
N GLY A 23 -12.83 6.30 -9.88
CA GLY A 23 -13.41 7.64 -9.80
C GLY A 23 -12.39 8.80 -9.76
N ALA A 24 -11.08 8.52 -9.74
CA ALA A 24 -10.03 9.54 -9.90
C ALA A 24 -9.55 9.60 -11.37
N PRO A 25 -9.19 10.78 -11.91
CA PRO A 25 -8.54 10.85 -13.22
C PRO A 25 -7.24 10.01 -13.19
N GLY A 26 -7.16 8.97 -14.02
CA GLY A 26 -6.02 8.05 -14.06
C GLY A 26 -6.14 6.80 -13.17
N ASP A 27 -7.27 6.60 -12.49
CA ASP A 27 -7.63 5.39 -11.73
C ASP A 27 -6.66 4.95 -10.62
N LEU A 28 -5.66 5.74 -10.24
CA LEU A 28 -4.66 5.42 -9.22
C LEU A 28 -4.69 6.42 -8.06
N SER A 29 -4.45 5.93 -6.85
CA SER A 29 -4.24 6.72 -5.65
C SER A 29 -3.07 6.13 -4.85
N ALA A 30 -2.47 6.91 -3.96
CA ALA A 30 -1.38 6.47 -3.11
C ALA A 30 -1.65 6.78 -1.65
N VAL A 31 -1.19 5.91 -0.76
CA VAL A 31 -1.22 6.10 0.69
C VAL A 31 0.17 5.91 1.27
N LYS A 32 0.55 6.73 2.26
CA LYS A 32 1.80 6.52 3.00
C LYS A 32 1.61 5.42 4.02
N GLY A 33 2.65 4.63 4.27
CA GLY A 33 2.62 3.61 5.31
C GLY A 33 2.38 4.19 6.71
N GLU A 34 2.74 5.46 6.92
CA GLU A 34 2.45 6.22 8.14
C GLU A 34 0.95 6.43 8.39
N ASP A 35 0.14 6.44 7.33
CA ASP A 35 -1.32 6.61 7.41
C ASP A 35 -2.04 5.26 7.60
N ILE A 36 -1.31 4.14 7.56
CA ILE A 36 -1.86 2.81 7.84
C ILE A 36 -1.92 2.62 9.35
N VAL A 37 -3.14 2.48 9.86
CA VAL A 37 -3.40 2.25 11.28
C VAL A 37 -3.46 0.76 11.62
N GLU A 38 -3.86 -0.10 10.66
CA GLU A 38 -3.96 -1.54 10.88
C GLU A 38 -3.75 -2.35 9.58
N LEU A 39 -3.15 -3.53 9.74
CA LEU A 39 -3.00 -4.52 8.68
C LEU A 39 -3.94 -5.69 8.93
N GLU A 40 -5.00 -5.76 8.12
CA GLU A 40 -5.93 -6.88 8.15
C GLU A 40 -5.46 -8.00 7.21
N ARG A 41 -6.20 -9.11 7.20
CA ARG A 41 -5.90 -10.28 6.36
C ARG A 41 -5.83 -9.95 4.86
N SER A 42 -6.64 -8.99 4.39
CA SER A 42 -6.80 -8.67 2.97
C SER A 42 -6.84 -7.17 2.67
N PHE A 43 -6.59 -6.32 3.67
CA PHE A 43 -6.73 -4.86 3.55
C PHE A 43 -5.65 -4.13 4.32
N PHE A 44 -5.21 -3.01 3.76
CA PHE A 44 -4.61 -1.92 4.52
C PHE A 44 -5.72 -1.05 5.07
N VAL A 45 -5.72 -0.77 6.37
CA VAL A 45 -6.69 0.10 7.02
C VAL A 45 -6.03 1.43 7.32
N THR A 46 -6.65 2.53 6.88
CA THR A 46 -6.28 3.90 7.21
C THR A 46 -7.31 4.51 8.13
N ALA A 47 -7.11 5.75 8.58
CA ALA A 47 -8.10 6.47 9.38
C ALA A 47 -9.46 6.61 8.67
N ASP A 48 -9.44 6.81 7.35
CA ASP A 48 -10.62 7.17 6.57
C ASP A 48 -11.09 6.08 5.60
N SER A 49 -10.31 5.02 5.38
CA SER A 49 -10.62 4.02 4.34
C SER A 49 -9.99 2.65 4.57
N LYS A 50 -10.43 1.68 3.77
CA LYS A 50 -9.82 0.36 3.67
C LYS A 50 -9.43 0.08 2.23
N ILE A 51 -8.17 -0.28 2.03
CA ILE A 51 -7.57 -0.52 0.72
C ILE A 51 -7.36 -2.03 0.55
N PRO A 52 -8.14 -2.71 -0.31
CA PRO A 52 -7.97 -4.13 -0.60
C PRO A 52 -6.64 -4.46 -1.28
N TYR A 53 -6.01 -5.58 -0.90
CA TYR A 53 -4.73 -6.00 -1.49
C TYR A 53 -4.77 -6.24 -3.00
N HIS A 54 -5.87 -6.76 -3.53
CA HIS A 54 -6.03 -6.99 -4.98
C HIS A 54 -6.13 -5.69 -5.81
N ARG A 55 -6.15 -4.52 -5.17
CA ARG A 55 -6.11 -3.22 -5.83
C ARG A 55 -4.72 -2.60 -5.81
N ILE A 56 -3.78 -3.17 -5.07
CA ILE A 56 -2.41 -2.64 -4.98
C ILE A 56 -1.72 -2.85 -6.33
N ARG A 57 -1.10 -1.79 -6.82
CA ARG A 57 -0.36 -1.77 -8.09
C ARG A 57 1.13 -1.67 -7.87
N ALA A 58 1.56 -0.93 -6.86
CA ALA A 58 2.95 -0.78 -6.51
C ALA A 58 3.11 -0.56 -5.00
N ILE A 59 4.24 -1.02 -4.45
CA ILE A 59 4.71 -0.65 -3.13
C ILE A 59 6.15 -0.18 -3.27
N GLU A 60 6.42 1.00 -2.74
CA GLU A 60 7.75 1.60 -2.68
C GLU A 60 8.18 1.73 -1.23
N HIS A 61 9.46 1.54 -0.96
CA HIS A 61 10.06 1.77 0.36
C HIS A 61 11.35 2.57 0.17
N ARG A 62 11.39 3.79 0.73
CA ARG A 62 12.52 4.74 0.57
C ARG A 62 12.86 5.02 -0.89
N GLY A 63 11.84 5.12 -1.74
CA GLY A 63 11.99 5.33 -3.19
C GLY A 63 12.43 4.09 -3.98
N ILE A 64 12.55 2.92 -3.33
CA ILE A 64 12.85 1.65 -3.99
C ILE A 64 11.53 0.90 -4.21
N LEU A 65 11.22 0.60 -5.47
CA LEU A 65 10.06 -0.23 -5.82
C LEU A 65 10.30 -1.68 -5.35
N VAL A 66 9.52 -2.14 -4.38
CA VAL A 66 9.63 -3.49 -3.78
C VAL A 66 8.55 -4.45 -4.25
N TYR A 67 7.45 -3.94 -4.79
CA TYR A 67 6.37 -4.73 -5.37
C TYR A 67 5.73 -3.99 -6.54
N VAL A 68 5.34 -4.74 -7.57
CA VAL A 68 4.54 -4.25 -8.69
C VAL A 68 3.65 -5.37 -9.22
N ASP A 69 2.34 -5.12 -9.37
CA ASP A 69 1.33 -6.12 -9.79
C ASP A 69 1.45 -6.44 -11.29
N ARG A 70 1.75 -5.42 -12.11
CA ARG A 70 2.23 -5.58 -13.49
C ARG A 70 3.17 -4.43 -13.81
N PRO A 71 4.32 -4.66 -14.46
CA PRO A 71 5.06 -3.55 -15.03
C PRO A 71 4.10 -2.79 -15.96
N PRO A 72 4.05 -1.44 -15.91
CA PRO A 72 3.39 -0.70 -16.97
C PRO A 72 4.00 -1.18 -18.29
N ALA A 73 3.15 -1.54 -19.25
CA ALA A 73 3.62 -1.89 -20.58
C ALA A 73 4.52 -0.73 -21.06
N GLN A 74 5.77 -1.05 -21.37
CA GLN A 74 6.74 -0.11 -21.96
C GLN A 74 6.27 0.33 -23.34
#